data_AF-A0A914UK16-F1
#
_entry.id   AF-A0A914UK16-F1
#
_cell.length_a   1.000
_cell.length_b   1.000
_cell.length_c   1.000
_cell.angle_alpha   90.00
_cell.angle_beta   90.00
_cell.angle_gamma   90.00
#
_symmetry.space_group_name_H-M   'P 1'
#
loop_
_entity.id
_entity.type
_entity.pdbx_description
1 polymer ?
#
loop_
_entity_poly.entity_id
_entity_poly.type
_entity_poly.pdbx_seq_one_letter_code
_entity_poly.pdbx_strand_id
1 'polypeptide(L)'
;MRYMSSQLESPIRIVALSTSLSNAKDCAQWLGCTAHATFNFHPNVRPVPLELHIQGFNLSHTASRLAAMAKPAYSAVVRHGGVLHPKPAIVFVPNRKQARLTAIDMLTFAAADNKSNRFLHLPSDDPDLLKAIERLQDKTLKETVASGVAYLHEGTSDGDKRLVEQLFSSGAIQLCVVSRPLCYSIRISAYVVIITDTQSYNGKLHAYEDFPITDVLQMVGKANRPNQDEDAKCVLMCQSSKKDFFKKFLYEPLPVESHLDHCLHDHFNAEVVTKTIENKQDAIDYLTWTFLYRRMTQNPNYYNLQGVTHRHLSDSLSELVENTLKDLEQSKCIAIIDDMDTQPLNLGMIAAYYYISYTTIELFSMSLSAKTKIRGLIEIISSASEFEVVPIRHKEDSVLKQLADRVPNKALSQKYTDPHVKVNLLLQAHLSRIQLPAELQQDTESVLGKAVRLVQACVDVLSSNGWLSPALAAMELSQMLTQAMWSKDSYLKQLPHFTNDIIKRCVEKV
;
A
#
# COMPACT_ATOMS: atom_id res chain seq x y z
N MET A 1 7.04 -20.99 8.60
CA MET A 1 7.08 -20.99 10.08
C MET A 1 6.44 -22.22 10.72
N ARG A 2 5.14 -22.51 10.55
CA ARG A 2 4.52 -23.70 11.18
C ARG A 2 5.13 -25.01 10.70
N TYR A 3 5.34 -25.15 9.39
CA TYR A 3 6.07 -26.26 8.79
C TYR A 3 7.49 -26.40 9.34
N MET A 4 8.26 -25.31 9.41
CA MET A 4 9.59 -25.34 10.02
C MET A 4 9.55 -25.85 11.47
N SER A 5 8.57 -25.40 12.26
CA SER A 5 8.42 -25.87 13.64
C SER A 5 8.11 -27.36 13.77
N SER A 6 7.58 -28.03 12.75
CA SER A 6 7.37 -29.49 12.78
C SER A 6 8.59 -30.28 12.32
N GLN A 7 9.49 -29.65 11.56
CA GLN A 7 10.74 -30.28 11.09
C GLN A 7 11.89 -30.10 12.09
N LEU A 8 11.86 -29.04 12.90
CA LEU A 8 12.86 -28.78 13.92
C LEU A 8 12.59 -29.59 15.19
N GLU A 9 13.66 -30.00 15.88
CA GLU A 9 13.57 -30.68 17.18
C GLU A 9 12.97 -29.77 18.27
N SER A 10 13.15 -28.46 18.15
CA SER A 10 12.61 -27.47 19.08
C SER A 10 11.36 -26.78 18.50
N PRO A 11 10.22 -26.76 19.22
CA PRO A 11 9.01 -26.10 18.73
C PRO A 11 9.18 -24.57 18.72
N ILE A 12 8.75 -23.94 17.63
CA ILE A 12 8.68 -22.49 17.51
C ILE A 12 7.33 -22.03 18.07
N ARG A 13 7.36 -21.26 19.16
CA ARG A 13 6.14 -20.66 19.70
C ARG A 13 5.62 -19.58 18.75
N ILE A 14 4.39 -19.77 18.26
CA ILE A 14 3.69 -18.79 17.43
C ILE A 14 2.67 -18.05 18.31
N VAL A 15 2.76 -16.72 18.34
CA VAL A 15 1.75 -15.85 18.95
C VAL A 15 1.16 -15.01 17.82
N ALA A 16 -0.09 -15.26 17.46
CA ALA A 16 -0.80 -14.51 16.42
C ALA A 16 -1.75 -13.50 17.05
N LEU A 17 -1.72 -12.27 16.53
CA LEU A 17 -2.59 -11.17 16.92
C LEU A 17 -3.47 -10.81 15.73
N SER A 18 -4.77 -10.70 15.96
CA SER A 18 -5.74 -10.30 14.95
C SER A 18 -6.84 -9.44 15.58
N THR A 19 -7.61 -8.78 14.73
CA THR A 19 -8.92 -8.24 15.13
C THR A 19 -9.89 -9.39 15.42
N SER A 20 -11.09 -9.06 15.91
CA SER A 20 -12.15 -10.06 16.12
C SER A 20 -12.49 -10.79 14.82
N LEU A 21 -12.33 -12.12 14.81
CA LEU A 21 -12.60 -12.96 13.64
C LEU A 21 -13.80 -13.86 13.88
N SER A 22 -14.65 -14.05 12.87
CA SER A 22 -15.78 -15.00 12.99
C SER A 22 -15.32 -16.45 12.87
N ASN A 23 -14.28 -16.69 12.08
CA ASN A 23 -13.67 -17.99 11.84
C ASN A 23 -12.29 -18.16 12.51
N ALA A 24 -12.09 -17.54 13.69
CA ALA A 24 -10.85 -17.62 14.46
C ALA A 24 -10.39 -19.07 14.75
N LYS A 25 -11.35 -20.01 14.84
CA LYS A 25 -11.08 -21.43 15.05
C LYS A 25 -10.21 -22.01 13.94
N ASP A 26 -10.45 -21.63 12.69
CA ASP A 26 -9.69 -22.15 11.54
C ASP A 26 -8.27 -21.60 11.55
N CYS A 27 -8.10 -20.32 11.89
CA CYS A 27 -6.78 -19.70 12.06
C CYS A 27 -6.02 -20.37 13.21
N ALA A 28 -6.69 -20.63 14.33
CA ALA A 28 -6.09 -21.32 15.48
C ALA A 28 -5.65 -22.73 15.13
N GLN A 29 -6.49 -23.52 14.44
CA GLN A 29 -6.14 -24.87 14.00
C GLN A 29 -4.99 -24.87 12.99
N TRP A 30 -4.99 -23.93 12.05
CA TRP A 30 -3.90 -23.75 11.09
C TRP A 30 -2.56 -23.48 11.79
N LEU A 31 -2.55 -22.57 12.77
CA LEU A 31 -1.34 -22.21 13.51
C LEU A 31 -0.99 -23.21 14.63
N GLY A 32 -1.86 -24.20 14.87
CA GLY A 32 -1.75 -25.21 15.92
C GLY A 32 -1.90 -24.68 17.34
N CYS A 33 -2.75 -23.66 17.52
CA CYS A 33 -3.20 -23.18 18.82
C CYS A 33 -4.31 -24.10 19.35
N THR A 34 -4.21 -24.51 20.61
CA THR A 34 -5.29 -25.28 21.27
C THR A 34 -6.49 -24.38 21.56
N ALA A 35 -7.67 -24.97 21.74
CA ALA A 35 -8.88 -24.20 22.07
C ALA A 35 -8.70 -23.38 23.37
N HIS A 36 -7.99 -23.92 24.36
CA HIS A 36 -7.67 -23.22 25.62
C HIS A 36 -6.71 -22.04 25.45
N ALA A 37 -5.88 -22.04 24.40
CA ALA A 37 -4.96 -20.97 24.07
C ALA A 37 -5.49 -20.04 22.96
N THR A 38 -6.75 -20.22 22.55
CA THR A 38 -7.38 -19.42 21.49
C THR A 38 -8.31 -18.40 22.11
N PHE A 39 -7.85 -17.15 22.17
CA PHE A 39 -8.61 -16.03 22.68
C PHE A 39 -9.15 -15.19 21.53
N ASN A 40 -10.44 -15.34 21.25
CA ASN A 40 -11.15 -14.54 20.25
C ASN A 40 -12.30 -13.81 20.92
N PHE A 41 -12.29 -12.49 20.84
CA PHE A 41 -13.23 -11.63 21.56
C PHE A 41 -14.16 -10.93 20.58
N HIS A 42 -15.41 -10.71 20.99
CA HIS A 42 -16.37 -9.92 20.22
C HIS A 42 -15.88 -8.46 20.07
N PRO A 43 -16.18 -7.74 18.96
CA PRO A 43 -15.80 -6.33 18.78
C PRO A 43 -16.24 -5.38 19.91
N ASN A 44 -17.24 -5.76 20.70
CA ASN A 44 -17.71 -5.00 21.87
C ASN A 44 -16.78 -5.12 23.08
N VAL A 45 -15.88 -6.10 23.11
CA VAL A 45 -14.88 -6.27 24.16
C VAL A 45 -13.73 -5.31 23.87
N ARG A 46 -13.92 -4.04 24.20
CA ARG A 46 -12.91 -2.98 24.08
C ARG A 46 -12.66 -2.36 25.45
N PRO A 47 -11.40 -2.02 25.79
CA PRO A 47 -11.10 -1.27 27.02
C PRO A 47 -11.85 0.06 27.10
N VAL A 48 -11.98 0.75 25.96
CA VAL A 48 -12.78 1.96 25.81
C VAL A 48 -13.99 1.62 24.91
N PRO A 49 -15.22 1.61 25.46
CA PRO A 49 -16.45 1.43 24.69
C PRO A 49 -16.55 2.41 23.53
N LEU A 50 -16.98 1.92 22.36
CA LEU A 50 -17.10 2.70 21.14
C LEU A 50 -18.57 2.89 20.77
N GLU A 51 -19.01 4.14 20.60
CA GLU A 51 -20.28 4.47 19.97
C GLU A 51 -20.04 4.76 18.48
N LEU A 52 -20.59 3.89 17.62
CA LEU A 52 -20.41 3.97 16.17
C LEU A 52 -21.71 4.39 15.47
N HIS A 53 -21.67 5.54 14.79
CA HIS A 53 -22.77 6.06 13.99
C HIS A 53 -22.47 5.91 12.50
N ILE A 54 -23.39 5.33 11.74
CA ILE A 54 -23.25 5.18 10.28
C ILE A 54 -24.30 6.05 9.58
N GLN A 55 -23.82 7.01 8.79
CA GLN A 55 -24.63 7.96 8.03
C GLN A 55 -24.54 7.65 6.53
N GLY A 56 -25.68 7.29 5.93
CA GLY A 56 -25.79 7.02 4.50
C GLY A 56 -26.17 8.28 3.71
N PHE A 57 -25.47 8.52 2.61
CA PHE A 57 -25.74 9.61 1.68
C PHE A 57 -26.26 9.06 0.35
N ASN A 58 -27.48 9.49 -0.04
CA ASN A 58 -28.16 9.11 -1.28
C ASN A 58 -27.67 9.90 -2.50
N LEU A 59 -26.34 10.00 -2.67
CA LEU A 59 -25.72 10.67 -3.82
C LEU A 59 -24.74 9.70 -4.49
N SER A 60 -25.02 9.32 -5.74
CA SER A 60 -24.16 8.42 -6.51
C SER A 60 -22.87 9.11 -6.94
N HIS A 61 -22.96 10.37 -7.37
CA HIS A 61 -21.80 11.14 -7.81
C HIS A 61 -20.89 11.51 -6.62
N THR A 62 -19.67 10.97 -6.61
CA THR A 62 -18.74 11.05 -5.48
C THR A 62 -18.36 12.48 -5.09
N ALA A 63 -18.10 13.37 -6.05
CA ALA A 63 -17.72 14.74 -5.72
C ALA A 63 -18.87 15.52 -5.04
N SER A 64 -20.10 15.32 -5.52
CA SER A 64 -21.30 15.91 -4.90
C SER A 64 -21.56 15.32 -3.51
N ARG A 65 -21.34 14.00 -3.36
CA ARG A 65 -21.46 13.30 -2.07
C ARG A 65 -20.44 13.82 -1.05
N LEU A 66 -19.17 13.94 -1.42
CA LEU A 66 -18.12 14.49 -0.56
C LEU A 66 -18.41 15.93 -0.13
N ALA A 67 -18.86 16.79 -1.06
CA ALA A 67 -19.27 18.15 -0.72
C ALA A 67 -20.45 18.17 0.27
N ALA A 68 -21.45 17.30 0.07
CA ALA A 68 -22.58 17.17 0.98
C ALA A 68 -22.19 16.64 2.37
N MET A 69 -21.07 15.91 2.49
CA MET A 69 -20.55 15.40 3.76
C MET A 69 -19.78 16.44 4.58
N ALA A 70 -19.33 17.55 3.98
CA ALA A 70 -18.44 18.52 4.66
C ALA A 70 -19.08 19.17 5.90
N LYS A 71 -20.29 19.74 5.79
CA LYS A 71 -20.99 20.36 6.92
C LYS A 71 -21.46 19.33 7.97
N PRO A 72 -21.98 18.15 7.59
CA PRO A 72 -22.21 17.05 8.53
C PRO A 72 -20.95 16.63 9.29
N ALA A 73 -19.80 16.53 8.63
CA ALA A 73 -18.53 16.17 9.27
C ALA A 73 -18.15 17.19 10.35
N TYR A 74 -18.20 18.49 10.02
CA TYR A 74 -18.00 19.55 11.02
C TYR A 74 -19.01 19.43 12.17
N SER A 75 -20.30 19.26 11.87
CA SER A 75 -21.35 19.14 12.87
C SER A 75 -21.14 17.94 13.80
N ALA A 76 -20.62 16.82 13.27
CA ALA A 76 -20.26 15.65 14.04
C ALA A 76 -19.03 15.90 14.94
N VAL A 77 -17.99 16.60 14.47
CA VAL A 77 -16.86 17.03 15.32
C VAL A 77 -17.38 17.86 16.49
N VAL A 78 -18.23 18.84 16.21
CA VAL A 78 -18.77 19.75 17.24
C VAL A 78 -19.68 19.04 18.23
N ARG A 79 -20.58 18.19 17.73
CA ARG A 79 -21.57 17.48 18.55
C ARG A 79 -20.89 16.47 19.48
N HIS A 80 -20.00 15.65 18.93
CA HIS A 80 -19.38 14.56 19.69
C HIS A 80 -18.11 15.02 20.43
N GLY A 81 -17.35 15.95 19.87
CA GLY A 81 -16.10 16.45 20.46
C GLY A 81 -16.27 17.38 21.65
N GLY A 82 -17.50 17.65 22.08
CA GLY A 82 -17.80 18.49 23.25
C GLY A 82 -17.63 19.99 22.98
N VAL A 83 -18.51 20.79 23.58
CA VAL A 83 -18.43 22.26 23.51
C VAL A 83 -17.76 22.85 24.75
N LEU A 84 -18.07 22.31 25.94
CA LEU A 84 -17.51 22.77 27.22
C LEU A 84 -16.16 22.11 27.54
N HIS A 85 -16.01 20.84 27.18
CA HIS A 85 -14.76 20.08 27.32
C HIS A 85 -14.37 19.55 25.94
N PRO A 86 -13.66 20.37 25.13
CA PRO A 86 -13.20 19.95 23.81
C PRO A 86 -12.32 18.71 23.90
N LYS A 87 -12.65 17.70 23.11
CA LYS A 87 -11.87 16.46 22.98
C LYS A 87 -11.28 16.34 21.56
N PRO A 88 -10.11 15.68 21.40
CA PRO A 88 -9.45 15.56 20.11
C PRO A 88 -10.27 14.76 19.10
N ALA A 89 -10.20 15.19 17.83
CA ALA A 89 -10.92 14.59 16.73
C ALA A 89 -9.99 14.33 15.53
N ILE A 90 -10.17 13.16 14.89
CA ILE A 90 -9.52 12.83 13.62
C ILE A 90 -10.59 12.69 12.53
N VAL A 91 -10.36 13.31 11.37
CA VAL A 91 -11.24 13.18 10.20
C VAL A 91 -10.46 12.50 9.08
N PHE A 92 -10.82 11.26 8.75
CA PHE A 92 -10.28 10.53 7.62
C PHE A 92 -10.97 10.89 6.33
N VAL A 93 -10.17 11.19 5.30
CA VAL A 93 -10.64 11.57 3.96
C VAL A 93 -10.03 10.69 2.87
N PRO A 94 -10.64 10.58 1.68
CA PRO A 94 -10.20 9.59 0.69
C PRO A 94 -8.83 9.84 0.06
N ASN A 95 -8.41 11.11 -0.03
CA ASN A 95 -7.19 11.47 -0.75
C ASN A 95 -6.53 12.73 -0.16
N ARG A 96 -5.26 12.95 -0.55
CA ARG A 96 -4.44 14.09 -0.14
C ARG A 96 -5.10 15.45 -0.36
N LYS A 97 -5.64 15.69 -1.56
CA LYS A 97 -6.27 16.97 -1.90
C LYS A 97 -7.43 17.26 -0.95
N GLN A 98 -8.23 16.24 -0.64
CA GLN A 98 -9.35 16.35 0.27
C GLN A 98 -8.91 16.67 1.70
N ALA A 99 -7.72 16.22 2.15
CA ALA A 99 -7.25 16.50 3.52
C ALA A 99 -7.07 17.99 3.75
N ARG A 100 -6.43 18.67 2.79
CA ARG A 100 -6.26 20.12 2.82
C ARG A 100 -7.60 20.85 2.67
N LEU A 101 -8.44 20.44 1.70
CA LEU A 101 -9.74 21.10 1.47
C LEU A 101 -10.65 20.99 2.69
N THR A 102 -10.76 19.80 3.28
CA THR A 102 -11.59 19.59 4.47
C THR A 102 -11.04 20.34 5.67
N ALA A 103 -9.72 20.47 5.84
CA ALA A 103 -9.18 21.33 6.90
C ALA A 103 -9.61 22.79 6.74
N ILE A 104 -9.57 23.33 5.53
CA ILE A 104 -10.03 24.69 5.21
C ILE A 104 -11.54 24.83 5.44
N ASP A 105 -12.33 23.84 5.02
CA ASP A 105 -13.78 23.82 5.24
C ASP A 105 -14.11 23.86 6.74
N MET A 106 -13.37 23.11 7.58
CA MET A 106 -13.56 23.09 9.03
C MET A 106 -13.33 24.47 9.66
N LEU A 107 -12.34 25.22 9.19
CA LEU A 107 -12.09 26.60 9.62
C LEU A 107 -13.19 27.54 9.16
N THR A 108 -13.61 27.41 7.89
CA THR A 108 -14.67 28.24 7.31
C THR A 108 -15.99 28.04 8.05
N PHE A 109 -16.32 26.80 8.40
CA PHE A 109 -17.51 26.50 9.20
C PHE A 109 -17.40 26.97 10.65
N ALA A 110 -16.20 26.91 11.25
CA ALA A 110 -15.97 27.47 12.59
C ALA A 110 -16.13 29.00 12.61
N ALA A 111 -15.65 29.69 11.56
CA ALA A 111 -15.84 31.13 11.38
C ALA A 111 -17.32 31.49 11.17
N ALA A 112 -18.06 30.70 10.39
CA ALA A 112 -19.50 30.88 10.19
C ALA A 112 -20.31 30.71 11.50
N ASP A 113 -19.82 29.90 12.44
CA ASP A 113 -20.40 29.76 13.78
C ASP A 113 -19.92 30.85 14.78
N ASN A 114 -19.19 31.89 14.31
CA ASN A 114 -18.55 32.94 15.10
C ASN A 114 -17.55 32.40 16.16
N LYS A 115 -16.90 31.28 15.88
CA LYS A 115 -15.93 30.61 16.78
C LYS A 115 -14.66 30.18 16.03
N SER A 116 -14.01 31.12 15.35
CA SER A 116 -12.89 30.85 14.43
C SER A 116 -11.73 30.05 15.04
N ASN A 117 -11.41 30.27 16.33
CA ASN A 117 -10.30 29.60 17.01
C ASN A 117 -10.74 28.47 17.94
N ARG A 118 -11.94 27.90 17.75
CA ARG A 118 -12.50 26.89 18.67
C ARG A 118 -11.65 25.63 18.84
N PHE A 119 -10.84 25.30 17.84
CA PHE A 119 -10.03 24.08 17.80
C PHE A 119 -8.61 24.31 18.33
N LEU A 120 -8.25 25.55 18.67
CA LEU A 120 -6.97 25.88 19.29
C LEU A 120 -7.18 26.01 20.80
N HIS A 121 -6.39 25.29 21.58
CA HIS A 121 -6.49 25.29 23.05
C HIS A 121 -5.33 26.01 23.74
N LEU A 122 -4.43 26.60 22.94
CA LEU A 122 -3.41 27.53 23.40
C LEU A 122 -3.78 28.97 23.00
N PRO A 123 -3.32 29.99 23.74
CA PRO A 123 -3.36 31.37 23.28
C PRO A 123 -2.69 31.51 21.90
N SER A 124 -3.27 32.32 21.01
CA SER A 124 -2.72 32.49 19.65
C SER A 124 -1.35 33.18 19.62
N ASP A 125 -0.98 33.84 20.71
CA ASP A 125 0.30 34.51 20.95
C ASP A 125 1.30 33.65 21.76
N ASP A 126 0.98 32.38 22.01
CA ASP A 126 1.87 31.46 22.71
C ASP A 126 3.23 31.32 21.98
N PRO A 127 4.36 31.66 22.62
CA PRO A 127 5.67 31.65 21.96
C PRO A 127 6.11 30.27 21.46
N ASP A 128 5.71 29.20 22.14
CA ASP A 128 6.12 27.84 21.80
C ASP A 128 5.28 27.31 20.62
N LEU A 129 3.99 27.67 20.57
CA LEU A 129 3.13 27.45 19.40
C LEU A 129 3.67 28.20 18.17
N LEU A 130 4.03 29.47 18.30
CA LEU A 130 4.54 30.27 17.18
C LEU A 130 5.86 29.68 16.63
N LYS A 131 6.81 29.32 17.51
CA LYS A 131 8.04 28.62 17.11
C LYS A 131 7.77 27.29 16.43
N ALA A 132 6.76 26.53 16.88
CA ALA A 132 6.35 25.30 16.22
C ALA A 132 5.83 25.59 14.81
N ILE A 133 4.90 26.52 14.66
CA ILE A 133 4.31 26.90 13.37
C ILE A 133 5.38 27.37 12.38
N GLU A 134 6.37 28.15 12.83
CA GLU A 134 7.47 28.62 11.97
C GLU A 134 8.28 27.48 11.35
N ARG A 135 8.46 26.36 12.08
CA ARG A 135 9.22 25.19 11.64
C ARG A 135 8.51 24.35 10.57
N LEU A 136 7.20 24.49 10.42
CA LEU A 136 6.44 23.79 9.38
C LEU A 136 6.93 24.22 7.99
N GLN A 137 6.91 23.31 7.02
CA GLN A 137 7.32 23.62 5.65
C GLN A 137 6.13 24.05 4.78
N ASP A 138 4.97 23.41 4.94
CA ASP A 138 3.76 23.74 4.18
C ASP A 138 3.11 25.04 4.71
N LYS A 139 2.98 26.05 3.84
CA LYS A 139 2.38 27.35 4.16
C LYS A 139 0.90 27.24 4.56
N THR A 140 0.12 26.41 3.85
CA THR A 140 -1.30 26.23 4.19
C THR A 140 -1.45 25.47 5.49
N LEU A 141 -0.53 24.53 5.78
CA LEU A 141 -0.52 23.84 7.06
C LEU A 141 -0.28 24.83 8.22
N LYS A 142 0.64 25.80 8.07
CA LYS A 142 0.86 26.87 9.06
C LYS A 142 -0.42 27.64 9.39
N GLU A 143 -1.12 28.08 8.36
CA GLU A 143 -2.38 28.83 8.51
C GLU A 143 -3.44 27.99 9.24
N THR A 144 -3.59 26.73 8.86
CA THR A 144 -4.60 25.87 9.47
C THR A 144 -4.28 25.53 10.94
N VAL A 145 -3.01 25.23 11.24
CA VAL A 145 -2.54 24.89 12.59
C VAL A 145 -2.68 26.09 13.53
N ALA A 146 -2.46 27.31 13.04
CA ALA A 146 -2.66 28.54 13.81
C ALA A 146 -4.11 28.73 14.29
N SER A 147 -5.09 28.07 13.65
CA SER A 147 -6.49 28.05 14.07
C SER A 147 -6.91 26.72 14.71
N GLY A 148 -5.96 25.83 15.00
CA GLY A 148 -6.21 24.59 15.73
C GLY A 148 -6.63 23.38 14.88
N VAL A 149 -6.50 23.47 13.55
CA VAL A 149 -6.80 22.37 12.63
C VAL A 149 -5.54 22.00 11.87
N ALA A 150 -5.07 20.76 11.99
CA ALA A 150 -3.99 20.25 11.14
C ALA A 150 -4.53 19.35 10.04
N TYR A 151 -3.73 19.12 9.01
CA TYR A 151 -3.95 18.01 8.09
C TYR A 151 -2.66 17.24 7.80
N LEU A 152 -2.80 15.93 7.58
CA LEU A 152 -1.71 15.02 7.26
C LEU A 152 -2.07 14.24 5.99
N HIS A 153 -1.11 14.13 5.09
CA HIS A 153 -1.23 13.32 3.89
C HIS A 153 0.12 12.69 3.52
N GLU A 154 0.11 11.78 2.56
CA GLU A 154 1.28 11.01 2.13
C GLU A 154 2.46 11.86 1.63
N GLY A 155 2.22 13.08 1.14
CA GLY A 155 3.27 14.05 0.78
C GLY A 155 3.69 15.02 1.90
N THR A 156 3.30 14.79 3.15
CA THR A 156 3.71 15.63 4.29
C THR A 156 5.11 15.21 4.74
N SER A 157 6.03 16.16 4.96
CA SER A 157 7.38 15.83 5.40
C SER A 157 7.38 15.15 6.77
N ASP A 158 8.36 14.29 7.04
CA ASP A 158 8.48 13.63 8.36
C ASP A 158 8.69 14.63 9.51
N GLY A 159 9.24 15.81 9.21
CA GLY A 159 9.35 16.92 10.15
C GLY A 159 7.97 17.47 10.53
N ASP A 160 7.19 17.84 9.52
CA ASP A 160 5.83 18.40 9.70
C ASP A 160 4.91 17.36 10.35
N LYS A 161 4.96 16.10 9.91
CA LYS A 161 4.16 15.01 10.47
C LYS A 161 4.43 14.82 11.98
N ARG A 162 5.70 14.76 12.38
CA ARG A 162 6.07 14.61 13.80
C ARG A 162 5.59 15.79 14.63
N LEU A 163 5.71 17.01 14.10
CA LEU A 163 5.30 18.22 14.81
C LEU A 163 3.78 18.29 14.99
N VAL A 164 3.01 17.98 13.94
CA VAL A 164 1.54 17.90 14.03
C VAL A 164 1.10 16.84 15.03
N GLU A 165 1.71 15.64 15.01
CA GLU A 165 1.40 14.58 15.98
C GLU A 165 1.69 15.02 17.42
N GLN A 166 2.77 15.79 17.64
CA GLN A 166 3.09 16.36 18.96
C GLN A 166 2.07 17.40 19.41
N LEU A 167 1.74 18.37 18.55
CA LEU A 167 0.74 19.40 18.85
C LEU A 167 -0.65 18.81 19.13
N PHE A 168 -1.02 17.74 18.42
CA PHE A 168 -2.28 17.05 18.64
C PHE A 168 -2.27 16.26 19.97
N SER A 169 -1.18 15.55 20.25
CA SER A 169 -1.07 14.72 21.46
C SER A 169 -0.96 15.56 22.74
N SER A 170 -0.38 16.76 22.67
CA SER A 170 -0.35 17.71 23.79
C SER A 170 -1.70 18.40 24.03
N GLY A 171 -2.65 18.26 23.09
CA GLY A 171 -3.93 18.94 23.13
C GLY A 171 -3.88 20.40 22.68
N ALA A 172 -2.77 20.88 22.11
CA ALA A 172 -2.67 22.24 21.60
C ALA A 172 -3.65 22.49 20.44
N ILE A 173 -3.77 21.50 19.55
CA ILE A 173 -4.74 21.47 18.46
C ILE A 173 -5.76 20.35 18.68
N GLN A 174 -7.02 20.63 18.38
CA GLN A 174 -8.13 19.70 18.60
C GLN A 174 -8.34 18.75 17.42
N LEU A 175 -8.12 19.21 16.19
CA LEU A 175 -8.59 18.53 14.99
C LEU A 175 -7.42 18.21 14.05
N CYS A 176 -7.38 16.96 13.57
CA CYS A 176 -6.45 16.54 12.52
C CYS A 176 -7.20 15.84 11.38
N VAL A 177 -7.10 16.37 10.17
CA VAL A 177 -7.65 15.74 8.96
C VAL A 177 -6.58 14.87 8.31
N VAL A 178 -6.85 13.58 8.11
CA VAL A 178 -5.83 12.60 7.69
C VAL A 178 -6.27 11.91 6.41
N SER A 179 -5.40 11.85 5.39
CA SER A 179 -5.68 11.06 4.19
C SER A 179 -5.69 9.55 4.49
N ARG A 180 -6.57 8.79 3.84
CA ARG A 180 -6.69 7.34 4.00
C ARG A 180 -5.34 6.59 4.05
N PRO A 181 -4.38 6.82 3.13
CA PRO A 181 -3.11 6.09 3.11
C PRO A 181 -2.30 6.17 4.42
N LEU A 182 -2.54 7.18 5.25
CA LEU A 182 -1.84 7.36 6.51
C LEU A 182 -2.49 6.65 7.72
N CYS A 183 -3.64 5.97 7.57
CA CYS A 183 -4.35 5.37 8.71
C CYS A 183 -3.51 4.37 9.53
N TYR A 184 -2.56 3.68 8.89
CA TYR A 184 -1.60 2.80 9.58
C TYR A 184 -0.37 3.53 10.12
N SER A 185 0.03 4.65 9.50
CA SER A 185 1.32 5.30 9.79
C SER A 185 1.24 6.44 10.79
N ILE A 186 0.04 6.96 11.12
CA ILE A 186 -0.12 7.96 12.18
C ILE A 186 -0.03 7.32 13.57
N ARG A 187 0.57 8.06 14.51
CA ARG A 187 0.74 7.62 15.91
C ARG A 187 -0.30 8.21 16.87
N ILE A 188 -1.08 9.18 16.41
CA ILE A 188 -2.13 9.80 17.20
C ILE A 188 -3.40 8.94 17.26
N SER A 189 -4.07 9.00 18.40
CA SER A 189 -5.43 8.51 18.62
C SER A 189 -6.30 9.65 19.11
N ALA A 190 -7.60 9.56 18.86
CA ALA A 190 -8.57 10.60 19.16
C ALA A 190 -9.75 10.06 19.97
N TYR A 191 -10.53 10.98 20.53
CA TYR A 191 -11.81 10.65 21.14
C TYR A 191 -12.91 10.48 20.07
N VAL A 192 -12.95 11.40 19.10
CA VAL A 192 -13.85 11.32 17.94
C VAL A 192 -13.07 10.94 16.69
N VAL A 193 -13.54 9.93 15.97
CA VAL A 193 -13.11 9.67 14.59
C VAL A 193 -14.27 9.91 13.64
N ILE A 194 -14.02 10.59 12.54
CA ILE A 194 -14.98 10.75 11.45
C ILE A 194 -14.34 10.17 10.20
N ILE A 195 -15.06 9.33 9.47
CA ILE A 195 -14.63 8.78 8.19
C ILE A 195 -15.54 9.37 7.13
N THR A 196 -15.01 10.24 6.28
CA THR A 196 -15.79 10.91 5.21
C THR A 196 -15.60 10.20 3.88
N ASP A 197 -16.68 9.57 3.42
CA ASP A 197 -16.71 8.66 2.28
C ASP A 197 -15.78 7.45 2.44
N THR A 198 -16.15 6.35 1.81
CA THR A 198 -15.43 5.07 1.94
C THR A 198 -15.01 4.54 0.58
N GLN A 199 -14.79 5.44 -0.38
CA GLN A 199 -14.46 5.12 -1.75
C GLN A 199 -13.25 5.94 -2.22
N SER A 200 -12.39 5.31 -3.03
CA SER A 200 -11.28 5.95 -3.72
C SER A 200 -11.37 5.69 -5.21
N TYR A 201 -10.93 6.66 -6.01
CA TYR A 201 -10.90 6.51 -7.46
C TYR A 201 -9.71 5.64 -7.88
N ASN A 202 -9.98 4.55 -8.61
CA ASN A 202 -8.98 3.74 -9.29
C ASN A 202 -8.95 4.15 -10.77
N GLY A 203 -7.90 4.86 -11.17
CA GLY A 203 -7.72 5.33 -12.55
C GLY A 203 -7.36 4.25 -13.57
N LYS A 204 -7.01 3.04 -13.13
CA LYS A 204 -6.81 1.89 -14.04
C LYS A 204 -8.14 1.38 -14.59
N LEU A 205 -9.13 1.28 -13.70
CA LEU A 205 -10.48 0.80 -14.02
C LEU A 205 -11.46 1.93 -14.33
N HIS A 206 -11.05 3.20 -14.16
CA HIS A 206 -11.92 4.37 -14.26
C HIS A 206 -13.17 4.29 -13.37
N ALA A 207 -13.00 3.70 -12.18
CA ALA A 207 -14.10 3.42 -11.26
C ALA A 207 -13.75 3.84 -9.83
N TYR A 208 -14.76 4.02 -8.99
CA TYR A 208 -14.59 4.17 -7.56
C TYR A 208 -14.65 2.79 -6.91
N GLU A 209 -13.60 2.46 -6.16
CA GLU A 209 -13.51 1.24 -5.37
C GLU A 209 -13.74 1.56 -3.91
N ASP A 210 -14.43 0.67 -3.21
CA ASP A 210 -14.60 0.78 -1.77
C ASP A 210 -13.27 0.58 -1.05
N PHE A 211 -13.12 1.19 0.12
CA PHE A 211 -11.97 0.90 0.98
C PHE A 211 -12.02 -0.56 1.44
N PRO A 212 -10.86 -1.23 1.52
CA PRO A 212 -10.74 -2.47 2.27
C PRO A 212 -11.32 -2.27 3.68
N ILE A 213 -12.14 -3.21 4.13
CA ILE A 213 -12.75 -3.15 5.46
C ILE A 213 -11.71 -3.06 6.57
N THR A 214 -10.52 -3.64 6.36
CA THR A 214 -9.37 -3.54 7.27
C THR A 214 -8.91 -2.11 7.48
N ASP A 215 -8.89 -1.28 6.43
CA ASP A 215 -8.53 0.14 6.54
C ASP A 215 -9.58 0.88 7.37
N VAL A 216 -10.86 0.59 7.15
CA VAL A 216 -11.96 1.20 7.91
C VAL A 216 -11.89 0.79 9.38
N LEU A 217 -11.63 -0.48 9.68
CA LEU A 217 -11.43 -0.97 11.06
C LEU A 217 -10.23 -0.30 11.72
N GLN A 218 -9.14 -0.09 10.98
CA GLN A 218 -7.96 0.62 11.47
C GLN A 218 -8.29 2.09 11.81
N MET A 219 -9.05 2.77 10.93
CA MET A 219 -9.52 4.14 11.17
C MET A 219 -10.42 4.22 12.41
N VAL A 220 -11.42 3.33 12.51
CA VAL A 220 -12.27 3.19 13.70
C VAL A 220 -11.43 2.92 14.95
N GLY A 221 -10.37 2.12 14.83
CA GLY A 221 -9.41 1.82 15.89
C GLY A 221 -8.70 3.04 16.48
N LYS A 222 -8.60 4.14 15.73
CA LYS A 222 -8.03 5.41 16.22
C LYS A 222 -8.93 6.15 17.21
N ALA A 223 -10.22 5.79 17.29
CA ALA A 223 -11.12 6.24 18.35
C ALA A 223 -10.87 5.40 19.61
N ASN A 224 -9.75 5.67 20.28
CA ASN A 224 -9.29 4.90 21.44
C ASN A 224 -8.20 5.65 22.23
N ARG A 225 -8.56 6.19 23.40
CA ARG A 225 -7.62 6.83 24.34
C ARG A 225 -7.76 6.24 25.75
N PRO A 226 -7.21 5.04 26.00
CA PRO A 226 -7.32 4.39 27.29
C PRO A 226 -6.72 5.26 28.39
N ASN A 227 -7.29 5.18 29.59
CA ASN A 227 -6.92 5.98 30.77
C ASN A 227 -7.17 7.49 30.66
N GLN A 228 -7.69 7.99 29.52
CA GLN A 228 -8.05 9.40 29.33
C GLN A 228 -9.56 9.59 29.14
N ASP A 229 -10.18 8.71 28.36
CA ASP A 229 -11.62 8.74 28.12
C ASP A 229 -12.32 7.48 28.64
N GLU A 230 -13.56 7.65 29.07
CA GLU A 230 -14.46 6.57 29.48
C GLU A 230 -15.13 5.88 28.28
N ASP A 231 -15.24 6.58 27.15
CA ASP A 231 -15.83 6.12 25.91
C ASP A 231 -15.14 6.75 24.68
N ALA A 232 -15.54 6.35 23.48
CA ALA A 232 -15.05 6.92 22.23
C ALA A 232 -16.19 6.98 21.19
N LYS A 233 -16.10 7.92 20.25
CA LYS A 233 -17.12 8.15 19.22
C LYS A 233 -16.54 7.95 17.83
N CYS A 234 -17.28 7.27 16.97
CA CYS A 234 -16.95 7.18 15.54
C CYS A 234 -18.17 7.50 14.68
N VAL A 235 -17.99 8.35 13.67
CA VAL A 235 -19.02 8.67 12.68
C VAL A 235 -18.51 8.29 11.29
N LEU A 236 -19.10 7.25 10.71
CA LEU A 236 -18.80 6.79 9.36
C LEU A 236 -19.84 7.34 8.39
N MET A 237 -19.40 8.15 7.43
CA MET A 237 -20.22 8.69 6.36
C MET A 237 -19.91 7.95 5.07
N CYS A 238 -20.91 7.30 4.47
CA CYS A 238 -20.71 6.51 3.25
C CYS A 238 -21.87 6.71 2.28
N GLN A 239 -21.73 6.19 1.06
CA GLN A 239 -22.86 6.02 0.16
C GLN A 239 -23.89 5.08 0.80
N SER A 240 -25.19 5.39 0.66
CA SER A 240 -26.25 4.61 1.31
C SER A 240 -26.27 3.13 0.94
N SER A 241 -25.87 2.78 -0.29
CA SER A 241 -25.73 1.38 -0.74
C SER A 241 -24.71 0.57 0.06
N LYS A 242 -23.77 1.24 0.75
CA LYS A 242 -22.71 0.62 1.57
C LYS A 242 -23.04 0.62 3.06
N LYS A 243 -24.15 1.25 3.47
CA LYS A 243 -24.52 1.41 4.88
C LYS A 243 -24.70 0.06 5.58
N ASP A 244 -25.47 -0.85 4.98
CA ASP A 244 -25.76 -2.15 5.59
C ASP A 244 -24.53 -3.06 5.64
N PHE A 245 -23.64 -2.94 4.65
CA PHE A 245 -22.34 -3.61 4.66
C PHE A 245 -21.52 -3.20 5.90
N PHE A 246 -21.33 -1.90 6.15
CA PHE A 246 -20.60 -1.43 7.33
C PHE A 246 -21.33 -1.73 8.64
N LYS A 247 -22.66 -1.65 8.65
CA LYS A 247 -23.46 -2.01 9.83
C LYS A 247 -23.23 -3.47 10.22
N LYS A 248 -23.05 -4.37 9.25
CA LYS A 248 -22.74 -5.77 9.52
C LYS A 248 -21.29 -5.94 10.01
N PHE A 249 -20.32 -5.55 9.18
CA PHE A 249 -18.91 -5.91 9.40
C PHE A 249 -18.14 -5.06 10.42
N LEU A 250 -18.72 -3.97 10.93
CA LEU A 250 -18.12 -3.20 12.04
C LEU A 250 -18.62 -3.65 13.41
N TYR A 251 -19.77 -4.31 13.48
CA TYR A 251 -20.34 -4.83 14.73
C TYR A 251 -20.14 -6.33 14.88
N GLU A 252 -20.14 -7.08 13.77
CA GLU A 252 -19.87 -8.51 13.76
C GLU A 252 -18.38 -8.78 13.48
N PRO A 253 -17.80 -9.84 14.06
CA PRO A 253 -16.45 -10.30 13.73
C PRO A 253 -16.27 -10.60 12.24
N LEU A 254 -15.09 -10.29 11.69
CA LEU A 254 -14.84 -10.42 10.25
C LEU A 254 -14.54 -11.88 9.87
N PRO A 255 -15.17 -12.45 8.83
CA PRO A 255 -14.68 -13.68 8.21
C PRO A 255 -13.42 -13.39 7.39
N VAL A 256 -12.37 -14.19 7.59
CA VAL A 256 -11.14 -14.10 6.79
C VAL A 256 -10.97 -15.33 5.89
N GLU A 257 -10.73 -15.08 4.61
CA GLU A 257 -10.51 -16.12 3.60
C GLU A 257 -9.07 -16.06 3.08
N SER A 258 -8.55 -17.20 2.62
CA SER A 258 -7.27 -17.23 1.92
C SER A 258 -7.46 -16.74 0.49
N HIS A 259 -6.43 -16.11 -0.07
CA HIS A 259 -6.34 -15.79 -1.51
C HIS A 259 -5.08 -16.44 -2.12
N LEU A 260 -4.52 -17.46 -1.44
CA LEU A 260 -3.27 -18.09 -1.84
C LEU A 260 -3.41 -18.83 -3.19
N ASP A 261 -4.61 -19.29 -3.52
CA ASP A 261 -4.98 -19.90 -4.79
C ASP A 261 -4.77 -18.98 -6.00
N HIS A 262 -4.76 -17.66 -5.80
CA HIS A 262 -4.48 -16.69 -6.86
C HIS A 262 -3.02 -16.24 -6.95
N CYS A 263 -2.18 -16.57 -5.97
CA CYS A 263 -0.78 -16.12 -5.89
C CYS A 263 0.19 -17.27 -5.54
N LEU A 264 -0.10 -18.48 -6.03
CA LEU A 264 0.60 -19.69 -5.62
C LEU A 264 1.97 -19.86 -6.29
N HIS A 265 2.10 -19.44 -7.56
CA HIS A 265 3.28 -19.69 -8.41
C HIS A 265 4.59 -19.25 -7.78
N ASP A 266 4.66 -18.04 -7.22
CA ASP A 266 5.90 -17.52 -6.62
C ASP A 266 6.33 -18.34 -5.39
N HIS A 267 5.36 -18.79 -4.59
CA HIS A 267 5.63 -19.63 -3.43
C HIS A 267 6.09 -21.02 -3.85
N PHE A 268 5.43 -21.64 -4.83
CA PHE A 268 5.83 -22.95 -5.34
C PHE A 268 7.22 -22.90 -5.97
N ASN A 269 7.50 -21.91 -6.80
CA ASN A 269 8.83 -21.73 -7.39
C ASN A 269 9.91 -21.59 -6.30
N ALA A 270 9.67 -20.76 -5.27
CA ALA A 270 10.61 -20.61 -4.16
C ALA A 270 10.83 -21.93 -3.40
N GLU A 271 9.78 -22.71 -3.16
CA GLU A 271 9.86 -23.96 -2.41
C GLU A 271 10.45 -25.12 -3.23
N VAL A 272 10.34 -25.09 -4.56
CA VAL A 272 11.09 -26.00 -5.46
C VAL A 272 12.58 -25.64 -5.45
N VAL A 273 12.93 -24.34 -5.45
CA VAL A 273 14.32 -23.88 -5.37
C VAL A 273 14.97 -24.26 -4.03
N THR A 274 14.24 -24.18 -2.92
CA THR A 274 14.72 -24.63 -1.60
C THR A 274 14.69 -26.14 -1.42
N LYS A 275 14.14 -26.89 -2.39
CA LYS A 275 13.91 -28.35 -2.33
C LYS A 275 12.99 -28.78 -1.19
N THR A 276 12.06 -27.92 -0.78
CA THR A 276 10.94 -28.32 0.07
C THR A 276 9.90 -29.08 -0.74
N ILE A 277 9.74 -28.72 -2.02
CA ILE A 277 8.91 -29.43 -3.00
C ILE A 277 9.86 -30.08 -4.00
N GLU A 278 10.04 -31.39 -3.92
CA GLU A 278 10.87 -32.14 -4.89
C GLU A 278 10.01 -32.88 -5.93
N ASN A 279 8.71 -33.05 -5.69
CA ASN A 279 7.77 -33.70 -6.60
C ASN A 279 6.33 -33.19 -6.40
N LYS A 280 5.41 -33.60 -7.29
CA LYS A 280 3.98 -33.22 -7.22
C LYS A 280 3.29 -33.62 -5.91
N GLN A 281 3.70 -34.71 -5.27
CA GLN A 281 3.12 -35.14 -3.98
C GLN A 281 3.54 -34.19 -2.85
N ASP A 282 4.81 -33.79 -2.80
CA ASP A 282 5.29 -32.80 -1.84
C ASP A 282 4.57 -31.46 -1.99
N ALA A 283 4.21 -31.08 -3.22
CA ALA A 283 3.43 -29.87 -3.49
C ALA A 283 2.02 -29.93 -2.88
N ILE A 284 1.35 -31.09 -2.98
CA ILE A 284 0.06 -31.33 -2.32
C ILE A 284 0.26 -31.27 -0.80
N ASP A 285 1.28 -31.94 -0.28
CA ASP A 285 1.58 -31.97 1.15
C ASP A 285 1.87 -30.56 1.67
N TYR A 286 2.62 -29.74 0.92
CA TYR A 286 2.87 -28.33 1.22
C TYR A 286 1.57 -27.53 1.33
N LEU A 287 0.63 -27.70 0.40
CA LEU A 287 -0.67 -27.02 0.45
C LEU A 287 -1.45 -27.38 1.73
N THR A 288 -1.31 -28.59 2.27
CA THR A 288 -2.01 -28.98 3.52
C THR A 288 -1.59 -28.15 4.73
N TRP A 289 -0.41 -27.51 4.69
CA TRP A 289 0.10 -26.61 5.74
C TRP A 289 -0.45 -25.19 5.65
N THR A 290 -1.25 -24.88 4.64
CA THR A 290 -1.73 -23.52 4.37
C THR A 290 -3.07 -23.23 5.04
N PHE A 291 -3.39 -21.95 5.19
CA PHE A 291 -4.73 -21.52 5.62
C PHE A 291 -5.79 -21.83 4.54
N LEU A 292 -5.40 -21.81 3.26
CA LEU A 292 -6.25 -22.18 2.11
C LEU A 292 -6.85 -23.57 2.32
N TYR A 293 -6.02 -24.58 2.59
CA TYR A 293 -6.47 -25.95 2.83
C TYR A 293 -7.55 -26.05 3.92
N ARG A 294 -7.40 -25.29 5.01
CA ARG A 294 -8.41 -25.24 6.09
C ARG A 294 -9.71 -24.64 5.60
N ARG A 295 -9.64 -23.55 4.84
CA ARG A 295 -10.83 -22.79 4.41
C ARG A 295 -11.60 -23.42 3.26
N MET A 296 -10.95 -24.17 2.36
CA MET A 296 -11.62 -24.85 1.23
C MET A 296 -12.80 -25.73 1.69
N THR A 297 -12.68 -26.41 2.82
CA THR A 297 -13.76 -27.26 3.36
C THR A 297 -14.85 -26.48 4.10
N GLN A 298 -14.55 -25.27 4.59
CA GLN A 298 -15.46 -24.46 5.39
C GLN A 298 -16.30 -23.51 4.53
N ASN A 299 -15.77 -23.06 3.39
CA ASN A 299 -16.46 -22.19 2.43
C ASN A 299 -16.12 -22.60 0.99
N PRO A 300 -16.54 -23.80 0.54
CA PRO A 300 -16.10 -24.38 -0.73
C PRO A 300 -16.45 -23.51 -1.96
N ASN A 301 -17.64 -22.91 -1.97
CA ASN A 301 -18.08 -22.07 -3.10
C ASN A 301 -17.20 -20.84 -3.32
N TYR A 302 -16.55 -20.32 -2.28
CA TYR A 302 -15.62 -19.20 -2.41
C TYR A 302 -14.39 -19.58 -3.24
N TYR A 303 -13.93 -20.83 -3.11
CA TYR A 303 -12.79 -21.40 -3.82
C TYR A 303 -13.21 -22.21 -5.07
N ASN A 304 -14.43 -22.00 -5.57
CA ASN A 304 -15.03 -22.74 -6.69
C ASN A 304 -15.05 -24.27 -6.53
N LEU A 305 -15.08 -24.76 -5.28
CA LEU A 305 -15.12 -26.18 -4.96
C LEU A 305 -16.56 -26.71 -5.00
N GLN A 306 -16.80 -27.82 -5.70
CA GLN A 306 -18.15 -28.38 -5.91
C GLN A 306 -18.69 -29.19 -4.72
N GLY A 307 -17.84 -29.55 -3.76
CA GLY A 307 -18.23 -30.35 -2.60
C GLY A 307 -17.13 -30.46 -1.55
N VAL A 308 -17.47 -30.94 -0.35
CA VAL A 308 -16.55 -30.97 0.81
C VAL A 308 -16.03 -32.37 1.14
N THR A 309 -16.31 -33.38 0.31
CA THR A 309 -15.78 -34.73 0.54
C THR A 309 -14.27 -34.75 0.34
N HIS A 310 -13.58 -35.72 0.93
CA HIS A 310 -12.15 -35.93 0.70
C HIS A 310 -11.77 -36.01 -0.79
N ARG A 311 -12.61 -36.63 -1.63
CA ARG A 311 -12.39 -36.71 -3.07
C ARG A 311 -12.39 -35.34 -3.74
N HIS A 312 -13.48 -34.57 -3.61
CA HIS A 312 -13.55 -33.20 -4.14
C HIS A 312 -12.35 -32.32 -3.71
N LEU A 313 -11.98 -32.34 -2.43
CA LEU A 313 -10.84 -31.57 -1.94
C LEU A 313 -9.52 -32.03 -2.57
N SER A 314 -9.29 -33.35 -2.61
CA SER A 314 -8.09 -33.92 -3.22
C SER A 314 -8.00 -33.57 -4.70
N ASP A 315 -9.08 -33.76 -5.46
CA ASP A 315 -9.14 -33.49 -6.89
C ASP A 315 -8.83 -32.01 -7.18
N SER A 316 -9.40 -31.07 -6.41
CA SER A 316 -9.11 -29.65 -6.57
C SER A 316 -7.70 -29.22 -6.16
N LEU A 317 -7.12 -29.83 -5.12
CA LEU A 317 -5.72 -29.57 -4.76
C LEU A 317 -4.78 -30.10 -5.84
N SER A 318 -5.03 -31.31 -6.35
CA SER A 318 -4.27 -31.89 -7.45
C SER A 318 -4.36 -31.02 -8.70
N GLU A 319 -5.55 -30.53 -9.06
CA GLU A 319 -5.73 -29.60 -10.19
C GLU A 319 -4.97 -28.29 -9.98
N LEU A 320 -5.02 -27.72 -8.77
CA LEU A 320 -4.30 -26.48 -8.44
C LEU A 320 -2.79 -26.66 -8.55
N VAL A 321 -2.24 -27.75 -8.02
CA VAL A 321 -0.81 -28.11 -8.14
C VAL A 321 -0.42 -28.30 -9.59
N GLU A 322 -1.20 -29.08 -10.34
CA GLU A 322 -0.92 -29.41 -11.73
C GLU A 322 -0.90 -28.16 -12.62
N ASN A 323 -1.88 -27.27 -12.47
CA ASN A 323 -1.94 -26.01 -13.22
C ASN A 323 -0.77 -25.10 -12.85
N THR A 324 -0.47 -24.95 -11.55
CA THR A 324 0.61 -24.07 -11.08
C THR A 324 1.99 -24.54 -11.57
N LEU A 325 2.27 -25.85 -11.47
CA LEU A 325 3.56 -26.40 -11.92
C LEU A 325 3.69 -26.36 -13.44
N LYS A 326 2.62 -26.60 -14.19
CA LYS A 326 2.61 -26.44 -15.66
C LYS A 326 2.89 -25.02 -16.09
N ASP A 327 2.27 -24.03 -15.44
CA ASP A 327 2.55 -22.62 -15.74
C ASP A 327 4.01 -22.28 -15.45
N LEU A 328 4.55 -22.73 -14.31
CA LEU A 328 5.95 -22.52 -13.95
C LEU A 328 6.94 -23.22 -14.91
N GLU A 329 6.60 -24.41 -15.40
CA GLU A 329 7.37 -25.12 -16.43
C GLU A 329 7.32 -24.39 -17.77
N GLN A 330 6.14 -23.91 -18.18
CA GLN A 330 5.96 -23.13 -19.41
C GLN A 330 6.79 -21.83 -19.37
N SER A 331 6.84 -21.18 -18.22
CA SER A 331 7.68 -20.00 -17.97
C SER A 331 9.18 -20.35 -17.76
N LYS A 332 9.56 -21.63 -17.88
CA LYS A 332 10.93 -22.16 -17.70
C LYS A 332 11.54 -21.83 -16.35
N CYS A 333 10.71 -21.71 -15.32
CA CYS A 333 11.15 -21.53 -13.94
C CYS A 333 11.54 -22.86 -13.30
N ILE A 334 10.83 -23.94 -13.65
CA ILE A 334 11.09 -25.31 -13.21
C ILE A 334 11.07 -26.28 -14.40
N ALA A 335 11.53 -27.50 -14.19
CA ALA A 335 11.36 -28.63 -15.11
C ALA A 335 10.63 -29.77 -14.39
N ILE A 336 9.71 -30.44 -15.08
CA ILE A 336 9.02 -31.63 -14.58
C ILE A 336 9.63 -32.87 -15.25
N ILE A 337 10.19 -33.78 -14.45
CA ILE A 337 10.85 -35.01 -14.89
C ILE A 337 9.92 -36.19 -14.59
N ASP A 338 9.78 -37.09 -15.57
CA ASP A 338 8.95 -38.29 -15.47
C ASP A 338 7.49 -38.00 -15.03
N ASP A 339 6.98 -36.81 -15.39
CA ASP A 339 5.66 -36.29 -15.03
C ASP A 339 5.37 -36.19 -13.52
N MET A 340 6.41 -36.24 -12.68
CA MET A 340 6.29 -36.30 -11.22
C MET A 340 7.28 -35.42 -10.48
N ASP A 341 8.58 -35.53 -10.79
CA ASP A 341 9.64 -34.87 -10.05
C ASP A 341 9.86 -33.44 -10.56
N THR A 342 10.11 -32.50 -9.65
CA THR A 342 10.31 -31.08 -9.98
C THR A 342 11.75 -30.66 -9.73
N GLN A 343 12.36 -29.96 -10.68
CA GLN A 343 13.69 -29.38 -10.52
C GLN A 343 13.70 -27.88 -10.82
N PRO A 344 14.39 -27.05 -10.03
CA PRO A 344 14.50 -25.62 -10.30
C PRO A 344 15.40 -25.37 -11.53
N LEU A 345 14.96 -24.46 -12.40
CA LEU A 345 15.76 -23.96 -13.52
C LEU A 345 16.35 -22.58 -13.20
N ASN A 346 17.22 -22.09 -14.08
CA ASN A 346 17.93 -20.83 -13.91
C ASN A 346 16.99 -19.64 -13.65
N LEU A 347 15.88 -19.51 -14.40
CA LEU A 347 14.93 -18.41 -14.20
C LEU A 347 14.22 -18.52 -12.84
N GLY A 348 13.84 -19.73 -12.42
CA GLY A 348 13.20 -19.97 -11.12
C GLY A 348 14.12 -19.61 -9.96
N MET A 349 15.40 -19.97 -10.07
CA MET A 349 16.43 -19.58 -9.09
C MET A 349 16.60 -18.06 -8.99
N ILE A 350 16.65 -17.34 -10.13
CA ILE A 350 16.75 -15.88 -10.15
C ILE A 350 15.50 -15.24 -9.51
N ALA A 351 14.31 -15.71 -9.88
CA ALA A 351 13.05 -15.18 -9.35
C ALA A 351 12.95 -15.36 -7.83
N ALA A 352 13.29 -16.55 -7.32
CA ALA A 352 13.29 -16.84 -5.88
C ALA A 352 14.36 -16.02 -5.14
N TYR A 353 15.56 -15.87 -5.71
CA TYR A 353 16.67 -15.16 -5.07
C TYR A 353 16.39 -13.65 -4.88
N TYR A 354 15.84 -12.98 -5.90
CA TYR A 354 15.53 -11.54 -5.82
C TYR A 354 14.12 -11.23 -5.34
N TYR A 355 13.31 -12.26 -5.06
CA TYR A 355 11.91 -12.15 -4.69
C TYR A 355 11.09 -11.36 -5.73
N ILE A 356 11.11 -11.86 -6.96
CA ILE A 356 10.47 -11.29 -8.16
C ILE A 356 9.39 -12.25 -8.64
N SER A 357 8.28 -11.70 -9.15
CA SER A 357 7.18 -12.47 -9.71
C SER A 357 7.64 -13.36 -10.86
N TYR A 358 7.15 -14.61 -10.92
CA TYR A 358 7.49 -15.52 -12.03
C TYR A 358 7.07 -14.96 -13.40
N THR A 359 5.96 -14.22 -13.47
CA THR A 359 5.51 -13.51 -14.68
C THR A 359 6.51 -12.44 -15.13
N THR A 360 7.15 -11.76 -14.18
CA THR A 360 8.18 -10.75 -14.48
C THR A 360 9.43 -11.41 -15.05
N ILE A 361 9.86 -12.55 -14.49
CA ILE A 361 11.06 -13.23 -15.01
C ILE A 361 10.79 -13.86 -16.39
N GLU A 362 9.57 -14.37 -16.61
CA GLU A 362 9.11 -14.82 -17.93
C GLU A 362 9.16 -13.68 -18.95
N LEU A 363 8.58 -12.52 -18.61
CA LEU A 363 8.63 -11.31 -19.43
C LEU A 363 10.07 -10.94 -19.77
N PHE A 364 10.99 -10.99 -18.80
CA PHE A 364 12.41 -10.70 -19.01
C PHE A 364 13.04 -11.71 -19.98
N SER A 365 12.80 -13.01 -19.78
CA SER A 365 13.33 -14.05 -20.66
C SER A 365 12.83 -13.92 -22.09
N MET A 366 11.59 -13.46 -22.30
CA MET A 366 11.02 -13.30 -23.66
C MET A 366 11.41 -11.98 -24.32
N SER A 367 11.63 -10.92 -23.54
CA SER A 367 11.84 -9.56 -24.06
C SER A 367 13.31 -9.15 -24.18
N LEU A 368 14.19 -9.72 -23.33
CA LEU A 368 15.62 -9.44 -23.39
C LEU A 368 16.26 -10.17 -24.58
N SER A 369 17.18 -9.50 -25.26
CA SER A 369 17.88 -10.03 -26.43
C SER A 369 19.34 -9.58 -26.43
N ALA A 370 20.18 -10.22 -27.25
CA ALA A 370 21.58 -9.84 -27.45
C ALA A 370 21.78 -8.39 -27.92
N LYS A 371 20.74 -7.72 -28.44
CA LYS A 371 20.78 -6.35 -28.96
C LYS A 371 20.12 -5.32 -28.02
N THR A 372 19.58 -5.76 -26.89
CA THR A 372 18.87 -4.87 -25.97
C THR A 372 19.84 -3.83 -25.37
N LYS A 373 19.41 -2.56 -25.36
CA LYS A 373 20.16 -1.41 -24.84
C LYS A 373 19.40 -0.76 -23.68
N ILE A 374 20.01 0.22 -23.02
CA ILE A 374 19.44 0.99 -21.89
C ILE A 374 17.99 1.41 -22.11
N ARG A 375 17.65 1.95 -23.30
CA ARG A 375 16.27 2.35 -23.62
C ARG A 375 15.29 1.16 -23.53
N GLY A 376 15.67 0.02 -24.09
CA GLY A 376 14.85 -1.19 -24.03
C GLY A 376 14.79 -1.78 -22.63
N LEU A 377 15.89 -1.71 -21.86
CA LEU A 377 15.92 -2.15 -20.47
C LEU A 377 14.93 -1.36 -19.60
N ILE A 378 14.89 -0.03 -19.74
CA ILE A 378 13.93 0.80 -19.00
C ILE A 378 12.49 0.37 -19.34
N GLU A 379 12.17 0.14 -20.61
CA GLU A 379 10.84 -0.31 -21.03
C GLU A 379 10.47 -1.67 -20.42
N ILE A 380 11.38 -2.64 -20.50
CA ILE A 380 11.17 -4.01 -19.99
C ILE A 380 10.99 -4.00 -18.48
N ILE A 381 11.86 -3.29 -17.74
CA ILE A 381 11.78 -3.19 -16.28
C ILE A 381 10.47 -2.49 -15.86
N SER A 382 10.07 -1.43 -16.58
CA SER A 382 8.83 -0.71 -16.26
C SER A 382 7.58 -1.59 -16.42
N SER A 383 7.67 -2.62 -17.27
CA SER A 383 6.60 -3.57 -17.57
C SER A 383 6.52 -4.73 -16.57
N ALA A 384 7.35 -4.73 -15.52
CA ALA A 384 7.35 -5.76 -14.48
C ALA A 384 6.04 -5.75 -13.66
N SER A 385 5.55 -6.94 -13.29
CA SER A 385 4.31 -7.14 -12.52
C SER A 385 4.35 -6.46 -11.14
N GLU A 386 5.54 -6.27 -10.56
CA GLU A 386 5.76 -5.54 -9.30
C GLU A 386 5.26 -4.10 -9.32
N PHE A 387 5.14 -3.53 -10.52
CA PHE A 387 4.68 -2.16 -10.74
C PHE A 387 3.20 -2.06 -11.08
N GLU A 388 2.50 -3.19 -11.25
CA GLU A 388 1.05 -3.18 -11.44
C GLU A 388 0.33 -2.54 -10.25
N VAL A 389 0.88 -2.62 -9.04
CA VAL A 389 0.29 -1.99 -7.83
C VAL A 389 0.39 -0.47 -7.79
N VAL A 390 1.19 0.17 -8.67
CA VAL A 390 1.34 1.64 -8.68
C VAL A 390 -0.02 2.28 -8.98
N PRO A 391 -0.50 3.24 -8.16
CA PRO A 391 -1.84 3.80 -8.32
C PRO A 391 -1.92 4.74 -9.53
N ILE A 392 -3.09 4.79 -10.16
CA ILE A 392 -3.44 5.86 -11.12
C ILE A 392 -4.53 6.71 -10.48
N ARG A 393 -4.23 7.99 -10.26
CA ARG A 393 -5.11 8.95 -9.58
C ARG A 393 -6.00 9.68 -10.58
N HIS A 394 -7.04 10.33 -10.07
CA HIS A 394 -7.98 11.09 -10.88
C HIS A 394 -7.29 12.24 -11.63
N LYS A 395 -7.47 12.32 -12.95
CA LYS A 395 -6.85 13.30 -13.88
C LYS A 395 -5.31 13.25 -13.95
N GLU A 396 -4.70 12.16 -13.48
CA GLU A 396 -3.25 11.98 -13.54
C GLU A 396 -2.75 11.73 -14.97
N ASP A 397 -3.60 11.22 -15.86
CA ASP A 397 -3.36 11.04 -17.29
C ASP A 397 -2.88 12.32 -17.98
N SER A 398 -3.50 13.46 -17.67
CA SER A 398 -3.11 14.76 -18.21
C SER A 398 -1.72 15.22 -17.76
N VAL A 399 -1.36 14.91 -16.50
CA VAL A 399 -0.06 15.25 -15.91
C VAL A 399 1.03 14.36 -16.50
N LEU A 400 0.76 13.05 -16.63
CA LEU A 400 1.67 12.10 -17.25
C LEU A 400 1.92 12.41 -18.72
N LYS A 401 0.90 12.87 -19.45
CA LYS A 401 1.06 13.33 -20.83
C LYS A 401 2.03 14.52 -20.94
N GLN A 402 1.91 15.51 -20.04
CA GLN A 402 2.84 16.64 -19.98
C GLN A 402 4.26 16.21 -19.59
N LEU A 403 4.39 15.21 -18.71
CA LEU A 403 5.69 14.64 -18.35
C LEU A 403 6.32 13.89 -19.54
N ALA A 404 5.51 13.19 -20.34
CA ALA A 404 5.95 12.46 -21.53
C ALA A 404 6.66 13.36 -22.56
N ASP A 405 6.23 14.62 -22.68
CA ASP A 405 6.86 15.60 -23.58
C ASP A 405 8.22 16.12 -23.07
N ARG A 406 8.51 15.94 -21.77
CA ARG A 406 9.74 16.44 -21.12
C ARG A 406 10.82 15.37 -20.94
N VAL A 407 10.48 14.09 -21.03
CA VAL A 407 11.43 12.98 -20.85
C VAL A 407 12.17 12.64 -22.16
N PRO A 408 13.41 12.12 -22.10
CA PRO A 408 14.22 11.89 -23.31
C PRO A 408 13.66 10.83 -24.27
N ASN A 409 13.02 9.79 -23.76
CA ASN A 409 12.47 8.70 -24.58
C ASN A 409 10.95 8.65 -24.45
N LYS A 410 10.25 8.77 -25.58
CA LYS A 410 8.81 8.50 -25.63
C LYS A 410 8.56 7.01 -25.41
N ALA A 411 7.62 6.69 -24.51
CA ALA A 411 7.13 5.32 -24.29
C ALA A 411 6.49 4.76 -25.57
N LEU A 412 6.51 3.43 -25.72
CA LEU A 412 5.91 2.77 -26.89
C LEU A 412 4.38 2.88 -26.88
N SER A 413 3.79 2.73 -25.69
CA SER A 413 2.36 2.96 -25.44
C SER A 413 2.14 4.36 -24.87
N GLN A 414 1.12 5.06 -25.38
CA GLN A 414 0.68 6.37 -24.86
C GLN A 414 -0.60 6.26 -24.02
N LYS A 415 -0.88 5.07 -23.48
CA LYS A 415 -1.99 4.87 -22.55
C LYS A 415 -1.58 5.31 -21.14
N TYR A 416 -1.80 6.58 -20.82
CA TYR A 416 -1.43 7.17 -19.52
C TYR A 416 -2.26 6.67 -18.32
N THR A 417 -3.20 5.76 -18.55
CA THR A 417 -3.95 5.04 -17.50
C THR A 417 -3.30 3.70 -17.14
N ASP A 418 -2.22 3.35 -17.83
CA ASP A 418 -1.42 2.15 -17.59
C ASP A 418 -0.32 2.45 -16.54
N PRO A 419 -0.24 1.69 -15.43
CA PRO A 419 0.80 1.85 -14.43
C PRO A 419 2.22 1.65 -14.99
N HIS A 420 2.42 0.78 -15.97
CA HIS A 420 3.75 0.53 -16.56
C HIS A 420 4.26 1.73 -17.34
N VAL A 421 3.38 2.41 -18.08
CA VAL A 421 3.70 3.67 -18.76
C VAL A 421 4.06 4.74 -17.74
N LYS A 422 3.30 4.85 -16.63
CA LYS A 422 3.62 5.77 -15.54
C LYS A 422 5.01 5.47 -14.96
N VAL A 423 5.31 4.23 -14.61
CA VAL A 423 6.62 3.83 -14.07
C VAL A 423 7.76 4.20 -15.01
N ASN A 424 7.60 3.95 -16.31
CA ASN A 424 8.57 4.32 -17.32
C ASN A 424 8.88 5.83 -17.28
N LEU A 425 7.83 6.66 -17.30
CA LEU A 425 7.98 8.12 -17.23
C LEU A 425 8.64 8.57 -15.92
N LEU A 426 8.29 7.95 -14.79
CA LEU A 426 8.88 8.27 -13.48
C LEU A 426 10.37 7.89 -13.40
N LEU A 427 10.75 6.71 -13.91
CA LEU A 427 12.16 6.32 -13.99
C LEU A 427 12.96 7.30 -14.85
N GLN A 428 12.43 7.69 -16.01
CA GLN A 428 13.08 8.69 -16.86
C GLN A 428 13.15 10.08 -16.21
N ALA A 429 12.09 10.49 -15.49
CA ALA A 429 12.07 11.74 -14.75
C ALA A 429 13.13 11.77 -13.64
N HIS A 430 13.29 10.65 -12.91
CA HIS A 430 14.34 10.45 -11.91
C HIS A 430 15.75 10.57 -12.52
N LEU A 431 16.02 9.84 -13.60
CA LEU A 431 17.30 9.90 -14.32
C LEU A 431 17.60 11.31 -14.85
N SER A 432 16.56 12.09 -15.15
CA SER A 432 16.66 13.46 -15.64
C SER A 432 16.64 14.52 -14.51
N ARG A 433 16.51 14.11 -13.25
CA ARG A 433 16.31 14.97 -12.07
C ARG A 433 15.21 16.03 -12.25
N ILE A 434 14.12 15.65 -12.94
CA ILE A 434 12.95 16.51 -13.14
C ILE A 434 12.23 16.65 -11.80
N GLN A 435 11.94 17.88 -11.39
CA GLN A 435 11.13 18.14 -10.21
C GLN A 435 9.68 17.72 -10.46
N LEU A 436 9.21 16.76 -9.65
CA LEU A 436 7.86 16.20 -9.71
C LEU A 436 6.99 16.74 -8.57
N PRO A 437 5.66 16.79 -8.75
CA PRO A 437 4.73 16.97 -7.65
C PRO A 437 4.93 15.87 -6.59
N ALA A 438 4.72 16.20 -5.31
CA ALA A 438 4.95 15.29 -4.19
C ALA A 438 4.31 13.89 -4.36
N GLU A 439 3.12 13.80 -4.96
CA GLU A 439 2.44 12.51 -5.24
C GLU A 439 3.22 11.62 -6.21
N LEU A 440 3.75 12.19 -7.29
CA LEU A 440 4.56 11.46 -8.27
C LEU A 440 5.96 11.18 -7.75
N GLN A 441 6.50 12.06 -6.89
CA GLN A 441 7.77 11.84 -6.23
C GLN A 441 7.72 10.63 -5.28
N GLN A 442 6.65 10.51 -4.50
CA GLN A 442 6.44 9.35 -3.63
C GLN A 442 6.28 8.05 -4.43
N ASP A 443 5.55 8.09 -5.54
CA ASP A 443 5.46 6.94 -6.44
C ASP A 443 6.84 6.58 -7.01
N THR A 444 7.64 7.58 -7.36
CA THR A 444 9.03 7.38 -7.82
C THR A 444 9.87 6.69 -6.77
N GLU A 445 9.80 7.10 -5.51
CA GLU A 445 10.52 6.45 -4.40
C GLU A 445 10.09 4.99 -4.21
N SER A 446 8.78 4.71 -4.27
CA SER A 446 8.27 3.33 -4.22
C SER A 446 8.72 2.50 -5.42
N VAL A 447 8.82 3.10 -6.61
CA VAL A 447 9.31 2.45 -7.82
C VAL A 447 10.80 2.13 -7.69
N LEU A 448 11.60 3.09 -7.28
CA LEU A 448 13.05 2.93 -7.11
C LEU A 448 13.41 1.87 -6.06
N GLY A 449 12.63 1.78 -4.98
CA GLY A 449 12.80 0.75 -3.96
C GLY A 449 12.69 -0.69 -4.49
N LYS A 450 11.97 -0.89 -5.61
CA LYS A 450 11.86 -2.19 -6.29
C LYS A 450 12.72 -2.30 -7.56
N ALA A 451 13.07 -1.18 -8.19
CA ALA A 451 13.77 -1.16 -9.48
C ALA A 451 15.17 -1.80 -9.41
N VAL A 452 15.90 -1.62 -8.29
CA VAL A 452 17.28 -2.12 -8.15
C VAL A 452 17.35 -3.65 -8.29
N ARG A 453 16.49 -4.38 -7.56
CA ARG A 453 16.44 -5.85 -7.64
C ARG A 453 16.00 -6.35 -9.02
N LEU A 454 15.11 -5.62 -9.70
CA LEU A 454 14.69 -5.97 -11.07
C LEU A 454 15.84 -5.81 -12.07
N VAL A 455 16.64 -4.74 -11.95
CA VAL A 455 17.84 -4.55 -12.78
C VAL A 455 18.87 -5.65 -12.51
N GLN A 456 19.09 -6.03 -11.26
CA GLN A 456 19.99 -7.13 -10.90
C GLN A 456 19.52 -8.46 -11.50
N ALA A 457 18.23 -8.76 -11.44
CA ALA A 457 17.67 -9.93 -12.12
C ALA A 457 17.85 -9.87 -13.65
N CYS A 458 17.72 -8.70 -14.28
CA CYS A 458 18.06 -8.55 -15.70
C CYS A 458 19.54 -8.89 -15.96
N VAL A 459 20.48 -8.45 -15.11
CA VAL A 459 21.91 -8.78 -15.24
C VAL A 459 22.11 -10.31 -15.23
N ASP A 460 21.46 -11.01 -14.31
CA ASP A 460 21.61 -12.46 -14.16
C ASP A 460 20.95 -13.25 -15.31
N VAL A 461 19.81 -12.79 -15.81
CA VAL A 461 19.18 -13.37 -17.02
C VAL A 461 20.07 -13.15 -18.25
N LEU A 462 20.63 -11.95 -18.42
CA LEU A 462 21.47 -11.61 -19.58
C LEU A 462 22.82 -12.35 -19.55
N SER A 463 23.42 -12.48 -18.37
CA SER A 463 24.67 -13.22 -18.18
C SER A 463 24.49 -14.72 -18.37
N SER A 464 23.38 -15.29 -17.89
CA SER A 464 23.03 -16.70 -18.12
C SER A 464 22.82 -17.02 -19.61
N ASN A 465 22.34 -16.06 -20.39
CA ASN A 465 22.23 -16.16 -21.86
C ASN A 465 23.53 -15.84 -22.61
N GLY A 466 24.61 -15.44 -21.93
CA GLY A 466 25.90 -15.13 -22.54
C GLY A 466 25.96 -13.81 -23.31
N TRP A 467 25.08 -12.84 -23.02
CA TRP A 467 25.03 -11.56 -23.74
C TRP A 467 25.76 -10.44 -22.99
N LEU A 468 27.04 -10.26 -23.31
CA LEU A 468 27.91 -9.28 -22.62
C LEU A 468 27.42 -7.82 -22.72
N SER A 469 27.11 -7.33 -23.93
CA SER A 469 26.77 -5.91 -24.11
C SER A 469 25.49 -5.49 -23.37
N PRO A 470 24.36 -6.23 -23.45
CA PRO A 470 23.19 -5.95 -22.64
C PRO A 470 23.44 -6.08 -21.13
N ALA A 471 24.23 -7.07 -20.69
CA ALA A 471 24.54 -7.24 -19.27
C ALA A 471 25.29 -6.04 -18.69
N LEU A 472 26.31 -5.54 -19.41
CA LEU A 472 27.01 -4.30 -19.04
C LEU A 472 26.08 -3.08 -19.03
N ALA A 473 25.17 -2.99 -20.01
CA ALA A 473 24.17 -1.92 -20.04
C ALA A 473 23.18 -1.97 -18.87
N ALA A 474 22.84 -3.17 -18.37
CA ALA A 474 22.03 -3.34 -17.18
C ALA A 474 22.79 -2.96 -15.90
N MET A 475 24.08 -3.30 -15.79
CA MET A 475 24.94 -2.84 -14.71
C MET A 475 25.07 -1.30 -14.71
N GLU A 476 25.26 -0.70 -15.88
CA GLU A 476 25.27 0.75 -16.06
C GLU A 476 23.92 1.37 -15.65
N LEU A 477 22.79 0.77 -16.03
CA LEU A 477 21.47 1.23 -15.61
C LEU A 477 21.30 1.17 -14.08
N SER A 478 21.84 0.16 -13.41
CA SER A 478 21.84 0.08 -11.94
C SER A 478 22.57 1.28 -11.32
N GLN A 479 23.72 1.65 -11.87
CA GLN A 479 24.49 2.82 -11.43
C GLN A 479 23.74 4.13 -11.72
N MET A 480 23.13 4.23 -12.91
CA MET A 480 22.31 5.38 -13.34
C MET A 480 21.13 5.61 -12.39
N LEU A 481 20.41 4.56 -12.01
CA LEU A 481 19.28 4.66 -11.07
C LEU A 481 19.75 5.10 -9.68
N THR A 482 20.89 4.56 -9.21
CA THR A 482 21.48 4.91 -7.91
C THR A 482 21.89 6.39 -7.86
N GLN A 483 22.51 6.89 -8.93
CA GLN A 483 23.07 8.25 -8.99
C GLN A 483 22.11 9.29 -9.62
N ALA A 484 20.92 8.85 -10.05
CA ALA A 484 19.91 9.67 -10.72
C ALA A 484 20.49 10.49 -11.89
N MET A 485 21.12 9.81 -12.85
CA MET A 485 21.74 10.45 -14.03
C MET A 485 21.69 9.56 -15.28
N TRP A 486 21.76 10.16 -16.47
CA TRP A 486 21.85 9.41 -17.72
C TRP A 486 23.28 8.95 -18.03
N SER A 487 23.41 7.89 -18.83
CA SER A 487 24.72 7.33 -19.25
C SER A 487 25.63 8.34 -19.97
N LYS A 488 25.05 9.30 -20.68
CA LYS A 488 25.80 10.33 -21.42
C LYS A 488 26.08 11.59 -20.61
N ASP A 489 25.64 11.66 -19.36
CA ASP A 489 25.91 12.80 -18.50
C ASP A 489 27.34 12.81 -17.97
N SER A 490 27.82 13.99 -17.55
CA SER A 490 29.09 14.09 -16.82
C SER A 490 29.03 13.35 -15.48
N TYR A 491 30.03 12.50 -15.21
CA TYR A 491 30.19 11.79 -13.93
C TYR A 491 30.29 12.72 -12.72
N LEU A 492 30.66 13.99 -12.92
CA LEU A 492 30.68 15.00 -11.84
C LEU A 492 29.29 15.27 -11.24
N LYS A 493 28.20 14.94 -11.95
CA LYS A 493 26.82 15.05 -11.42
C LYS A 493 26.56 14.15 -10.21
N GLN A 494 27.41 13.16 -9.96
CA GLN A 494 27.30 12.29 -8.79
C GLN A 494 27.59 13.04 -7.48
N LEU A 495 28.38 14.12 -7.53
CA LEU A 495 28.71 14.89 -6.34
C LEU A 495 27.48 15.69 -5.86
N PRO A 496 27.19 15.69 -4.54
CA PRO A 496 26.17 16.55 -3.98
C PRO A 496 26.44 18.03 -4.27
N HIS A 497 25.38 18.80 -4.52
CA HIS A 497 25.44 20.25 -4.83
C HIS A 497 26.22 20.65 -6.09
N PHE A 498 26.58 19.70 -6.97
CA PHE A 498 27.19 19.99 -8.27
C PHE A 498 26.15 20.35 -9.33
N THR A 499 26.04 21.63 -9.68
CA THR A 499 25.08 22.13 -10.68
C THR A 499 25.64 22.03 -12.11
N ASN A 500 24.75 22.11 -13.11
CA ASN A 500 25.14 22.14 -14.52
C ASN A 500 26.11 23.30 -14.84
N ASP A 501 26.00 24.43 -14.14
CA ASP A 501 26.91 25.57 -14.32
C ASP A 501 28.33 25.27 -13.83
N ILE A 502 28.47 24.56 -12.71
CA ILE A 502 29.77 24.12 -12.20
C ILE A 502 30.40 23.13 -13.19
N ILE A 503 29.62 22.20 -13.71
CA ILE A 503 30.08 21.22 -14.71
C ILE A 503 30.57 21.93 -15.97
N LYS A 504 29.82 22.92 -16.48
CA LYS A 504 30.22 23.69 -17.65
C LYS A 504 31.58 24.36 -17.44
N ARG A 505 31.80 24.99 -16.28
CA ARG A 505 33.10 25.57 -15.91
C ARG A 505 34.23 24.54 -15.78
N CYS A 506 33.93 23.34 -15.29
CA CYS A 506 34.92 22.26 -15.21
C CYS A 506 35.34 21.76 -16.60
N VAL A 507 34.39 21.64 -17.54
CA VAL A 507 34.67 21.24 -18.92
C VAL A 507 35.47 22.31 -19.66
N GLU A 508 35.18 23.60 -19.42
CA GLU A 508 35.93 24.73 -20.01
C GLU A 508 37.35 24.91 -19.43
N LYS A 509 37.66 24.27 -18.30
CA LYS A 509 38.96 24.35 -17.62
C LYS A 509 39.95 23.25 -18.06
N VAL A 510 39.45 22.25 -18.79
CA VAL A 510 40.24 21.21 -19.48
C VAL A 510 40.46 21.65 -20.91
#